data_AF-A0A957VBH6-F1
#
_entry.id   AF-A0A957VBH6-F1
#
_cell.length_a   1.000
_cell.length_b   1.000
_cell.length_c   1.000
_cell.angle_alpha   90.00
_cell.angle_beta   90.00
_cell.angle_gamma   90.00
#
_symmetry.space_group_name_H-M   'P 1'
#
loop_
_entity.id
_entity.type
_entity.pdbx_description
1 polymer ?
#
loop_
_entity_poly.entity_id
_entity_poly.type
_entity_poly.pdbx_seq_one_letter_code
_entity_poly.pdbx_strand_id
1 'polypeptide(L)'
;NDLSRVPGLVLQTTGWENSPLLARSKILGFLAQPEILTEAWLSLDTFVARIKQTDPDFQRPHGDYERWYIYDRAGNALMGFDHWDQVDGALIRYLINHILFWLGLVDLGLTAAAGPPTAFRLTELGLSFISNQPPPPLARKPQFIRITPTFQAHVPPGANLYDRFQLARFAELEQREAQRVTYRITQASVGRALRNGVTADQMVAFLGRATNNQTPLKVVETLRTWGKRQGTAYLERVTLLRLKEERHLTEISQNPAFKSLLGEVIGPTTILVPSENTLAVRRLLLELGYLSESDDPHPS
;
A
#
# COMPACT_ATOMS: atom_id res chain seq x y z
N ASN A 1 1.29 -21.02 14.45
CA ASN A 1 2.18 -21.17 15.62
C ASN A 1 2.64 -19.77 16.02
N ASP A 2 2.24 -19.27 17.20
CA ASP A 2 2.66 -17.95 17.68
C ASP A 2 4.11 -17.95 18.18
N LEU A 3 4.55 -19.09 18.71
CA LEU A 3 5.90 -19.30 19.22
C LEU A 3 6.97 -19.11 18.13
N SER A 4 6.65 -19.45 16.87
CA SER A 4 7.53 -19.21 15.72
C SER A 4 7.69 -17.72 15.37
N ARG A 5 6.91 -16.83 15.97
CA ARG A 5 6.99 -15.36 15.78
C ARG A 5 7.70 -14.67 16.94
N VAL A 6 7.97 -15.37 18.04
CA VAL A 6 8.69 -14.84 19.19
C VAL A 6 10.15 -14.56 18.78
N PRO A 7 10.61 -13.31 18.87
CA PRO A 7 11.99 -12.98 18.52
C PRO A 7 12.98 -13.75 19.40
N GLY A 8 13.95 -14.40 18.76
CA GLY A 8 15.02 -15.12 19.45
C GLY A 8 14.85 -16.64 19.50
N LEU A 9 13.64 -17.15 19.23
CA LEU A 9 13.37 -18.58 19.16
C LEU A 9 13.51 -19.11 17.73
N VAL A 10 14.14 -20.27 17.60
CA VAL A 10 14.24 -21.05 16.36
C VAL A 10 13.58 -22.40 16.60
N LEU A 11 12.51 -22.68 15.85
CA LEU A 11 11.72 -23.89 16.04
C LEU A 11 12.09 -24.92 14.97
N GLN A 12 12.35 -26.15 15.39
CA GLN A 12 12.43 -27.30 14.50
C GLN A 12 11.15 -28.12 14.63
N THR A 13 10.33 -28.12 13.58
CA THR A 13 9.07 -28.85 13.55
C THR A 13 9.31 -30.33 13.29
N THR A 14 9.33 -31.12 14.36
CA THR A 14 9.52 -32.59 14.35
C THR A 14 8.32 -33.28 14.99
N GLY A 15 7.16 -33.16 14.35
CA GLY A 15 5.94 -33.90 14.72
C GLY A 15 5.20 -33.41 15.97
N TRP A 16 5.72 -32.42 16.70
CA TRP A 16 4.99 -31.73 17.77
C TRP A 16 4.09 -30.62 17.22
N GLU A 17 2.96 -30.39 17.86
CA GLU A 17 1.98 -29.37 17.45
C GLU A 17 1.79 -28.32 18.57
N ASN A 18 1.87 -27.05 18.18
CA ASN A 18 1.50 -25.91 19.03
C ASN A 18 0.20 -25.30 18.52
N SER A 19 -0.86 -25.36 19.33
CA SER A 19 -2.13 -24.71 19.05
C SER A 19 -2.11 -23.25 19.53
N PRO A 20 -2.08 -22.26 18.62
CA PRO A 20 -2.09 -20.86 19.02
C PRO A 20 -3.39 -20.47 19.72
N LEU A 21 -4.50 -21.09 19.32
CA LEU A 21 -5.81 -20.84 19.91
C LEU A 21 -5.85 -21.23 21.39
N LEU A 22 -5.26 -22.39 21.73
CA LEU A 22 -5.16 -22.86 23.12
C LEU A 22 -4.39 -21.84 23.98
N ALA A 23 -3.16 -21.49 23.57
CA ALA A 23 -2.31 -20.56 24.31
C ALA A 23 -2.97 -19.18 24.48
N ARG A 24 -3.54 -18.63 23.40
CA ARG A 24 -4.25 -17.34 23.43
C ARG A 24 -5.47 -17.40 24.36
N SER A 25 -6.29 -18.45 24.27
CA SER A 25 -7.48 -18.60 25.11
C SER A 25 -7.11 -18.67 26.58
N LYS A 26 -6.03 -19.36 26.94
CA LYS A 26 -5.54 -19.42 28.33
C LYS A 26 -5.07 -18.05 28.82
N ILE A 27 -4.23 -17.36 28.05
CA ILE A 27 -3.73 -16.03 28.41
C ILE A 27 -4.87 -15.00 28.53
N LEU A 28 -5.83 -15.02 27.60
CA LEU A 28 -7.03 -14.17 27.70
C LEU A 28 -7.87 -14.51 28.93
N GLY A 29 -7.96 -15.80 29.29
CA GLY A 29 -8.61 -16.23 30.54
C GLY A 29 -7.94 -15.67 31.79
N PHE A 30 -6.61 -15.57 31.80
CA PHE A 30 -5.88 -14.88 32.87
C PHE A 30 -6.17 -13.37 32.90
N LEU A 31 -6.21 -12.72 31.73
CA LEU A 31 -6.54 -11.30 31.64
C LEU A 31 -8.00 -10.99 32.04
N ALA A 32 -8.89 -11.98 31.91
CA ALA A 32 -10.29 -11.89 32.31
C ALA A 32 -10.54 -12.04 33.83
N GLN A 33 -9.50 -12.32 34.62
CA GLN A 33 -9.65 -12.45 36.07
C GLN A 33 -10.01 -11.10 36.71
N PRO A 34 -10.92 -11.03 37.70
CA PRO A 34 -11.39 -9.77 38.26
C PRO A 34 -10.29 -8.86 38.81
N GLU A 35 -9.21 -9.43 39.34
CA GLU A 35 -8.07 -8.65 39.87
C GLU A 35 -7.23 -8.00 38.76
N ILE A 36 -7.31 -8.51 37.54
CA ILE A 36 -6.56 -8.05 36.36
C ILE A 36 -7.43 -7.19 35.45
N LEU A 37 -8.75 -7.44 35.40
CA LEU A 37 -9.73 -6.78 34.55
C LEU A 37 -10.04 -5.35 35.04
N THR A 38 -9.02 -4.49 35.06
CA THR A 38 -9.07 -3.09 35.48
C THR A 38 -8.17 -2.23 34.57
N GLU A 39 -8.28 -0.91 34.64
CA GLU A 39 -7.35 0.01 33.96
C GLU A 39 -6.05 0.27 34.76
N ALA A 40 -5.82 -0.48 35.84
CA ALA A 40 -4.62 -0.33 36.66
C ALA A 40 -3.37 -0.84 35.92
N TRP A 41 -2.23 -0.21 36.21
CA TRP A 41 -0.94 -0.70 35.73
C TRP A 41 -0.52 -1.97 36.48
N LEU A 42 -0.20 -3.01 35.72
CA LEU A 42 0.19 -4.33 36.20
C LEU A 42 1.65 -4.61 35.81
N SER A 43 2.41 -5.19 36.74
CA SER A 43 3.77 -5.68 36.46
C SER A 43 3.71 -6.85 35.49
N LEU A 44 4.44 -6.73 34.37
CA LEU A 44 4.53 -7.78 33.36
C LEU A 44 5.20 -9.03 33.94
N ASP A 45 6.23 -8.85 34.75
CA ASP A 45 6.95 -9.96 35.40
C ASP A 45 6.06 -10.70 36.39
N THR A 46 5.28 -9.97 37.18
CA THR A 46 4.34 -10.57 38.14
C THR A 46 3.24 -11.33 37.41
N PHE A 47 2.72 -10.80 36.30
CA PHE A 47 1.72 -11.50 35.48
C PHE A 47 2.28 -12.80 34.87
N VAL A 48 3.48 -12.77 34.30
CA VAL A 48 4.16 -13.96 33.76
C VAL A 48 4.41 -14.98 34.87
N ALA A 49 4.91 -14.56 36.03
CA ALA A 49 5.14 -15.43 37.18
C ALA A 49 3.84 -16.07 37.70
N ARG A 50 2.73 -15.33 37.70
CA ARG A 50 1.41 -15.86 38.09
C ARG A 50 0.98 -16.99 37.16
N ILE A 51 1.12 -16.82 35.84
CA ILE A 51 0.81 -17.89 34.87
C ILE A 51 1.72 -19.09 35.10
N LYS A 52 3.03 -18.89 35.24
CA LYS A 52 4.00 -19.96 35.54
C LYS A 52 3.61 -20.78 36.77
N GLN A 53 3.10 -20.12 37.81
CA GLN A 53 2.72 -20.78 39.06
C GLN A 53 1.38 -21.53 38.97
N THR A 54 0.43 -21.05 38.16
CA THR A 54 -0.96 -21.52 38.18
C THR A 54 -1.33 -22.42 37.00
N ASP A 55 -0.77 -22.15 35.82
CA ASP A 55 -0.96 -22.96 34.60
C ASP A 55 0.35 -22.95 33.78
N PRO A 56 1.44 -23.56 34.29
CA PRO A 56 2.73 -23.60 33.59
C PRO A 56 2.64 -24.28 32.21
N ASP A 57 1.65 -25.15 32.03
CA ASP A 57 1.41 -25.94 30.82
C ASP A 57 0.48 -25.23 29.81
N PHE A 58 0.14 -23.95 30.00
CA PHE A 58 -0.91 -23.24 29.24
C PHE A 58 -0.83 -23.39 27.70
N GLN A 59 0.38 -23.56 27.14
CA GLN A 59 0.59 -23.81 25.71
C GLN A 59 1.06 -25.24 25.39
N ARG A 60 1.40 -26.05 26.38
CA ARG A 60 1.99 -27.40 26.22
C ARG A 60 0.96 -28.46 26.59
N PRO A 61 0.37 -29.17 25.62
CA PRO A 61 -0.47 -30.33 25.92
C PRO A 61 0.28 -31.32 26.81
N HIS A 62 -0.32 -31.70 27.94
CA HIS A 62 0.23 -32.67 28.90
C HIS A 62 1.59 -32.29 29.53
N GLY A 63 2.00 -31.02 29.50
CA GLY A 63 3.26 -30.58 30.10
C GLY A 63 4.52 -31.15 29.42
N ASP A 64 4.48 -31.34 28.10
CA ASP A 64 5.62 -31.87 27.36
C ASP A 64 6.71 -30.80 27.14
N TYR A 65 7.70 -30.81 28.04
CA TYR A 65 8.84 -29.90 28.00
C TYR A 65 10.04 -30.44 27.21
N GLU A 66 10.06 -31.72 26.87
CA GLU A 66 11.22 -32.41 26.30
C GLU A 66 11.10 -32.65 24.79
N ARG A 67 9.88 -32.69 24.24
CA ARG A 67 9.69 -33.03 22.81
C ARG A 67 9.64 -31.82 21.87
N TRP A 68 9.63 -30.61 22.40
CA TRP A 68 9.62 -29.40 21.58
C TRP A 68 11.06 -28.97 21.30
N TYR A 69 11.52 -29.27 20.08
CA TYR A 69 12.86 -28.92 19.61
C TYR A 69 12.95 -27.43 19.29
N ILE A 70 13.23 -26.65 20.33
CA ILE A 70 13.33 -25.20 20.29
C ILE A 70 14.76 -24.82 20.64
N TYR A 71 15.31 -23.86 19.91
CA TYR A 71 16.66 -23.39 20.06
C TYR A 71 16.68 -21.86 20.19
N ASP A 72 17.72 -21.33 20.83
CA ASP A 72 18.05 -19.92 20.70
C ASP A 72 18.76 -19.63 19.36
N ARG A 73 19.08 -18.35 19.10
CA ARG A 73 19.81 -17.96 17.89
C ARG A 73 21.28 -18.40 17.86
N ALA A 74 21.85 -18.76 18.99
CA ALA A 74 23.20 -19.31 19.08
C ALA A 74 23.22 -20.83 18.81
N GLY A 75 22.05 -21.47 18.70
CA GLY A 75 21.90 -22.91 18.46
C GLY A 75 21.85 -23.73 19.74
N ASN A 76 21.74 -23.11 20.92
CA ASN A 76 21.56 -23.85 22.17
C ASN A 76 20.14 -24.38 22.27
N ALA A 77 20.00 -25.65 22.66
CA ALA A 77 18.70 -26.26 22.88
C ALA A 77 18.03 -25.67 24.13
N LEU A 78 16.77 -25.25 23.99
CA LEU A 78 15.92 -24.70 25.05
C LEU A 78 14.87 -25.75 25.45
N MET A 79 15.35 -26.89 25.95
CA MET A 79 14.51 -28.05 26.33
C MET A 79 14.40 -28.18 27.85
N GLY A 80 13.27 -28.68 28.33
CA GLY A 80 13.02 -28.83 29.76
C GLY A 80 12.46 -27.57 30.43
N PHE A 81 11.98 -27.75 31.65
CA PHE A 81 11.29 -26.70 32.41
C PHE A 81 12.20 -25.53 32.82
N ASP A 82 13.52 -25.75 32.91
CA ASP A 82 14.48 -24.70 33.25
C ASP A 82 14.50 -23.56 32.21
N HIS A 83 14.07 -23.85 30.97
CA HIS A 83 13.95 -22.87 29.90
C HIS A 83 12.54 -22.28 29.76
N TRP A 84 11.64 -22.52 30.72
CA TRP A 84 10.25 -22.03 30.67
C TRP A 84 10.18 -20.52 30.44
N ASP A 85 10.99 -19.71 31.13
CA ASP A 85 10.97 -18.25 30.95
C ASP A 85 11.46 -17.83 29.56
N GLN A 86 12.42 -18.57 29.00
CA GLN A 86 13.02 -18.29 27.69
C GLN A 86 12.08 -18.68 26.53
N VAL A 87 11.17 -19.63 26.75
CA VAL A 87 10.24 -20.14 25.73
C VAL A 87 8.81 -19.68 25.99
N ASP A 88 8.23 -20.14 27.10
CA ASP A 88 6.84 -19.94 27.47
C ASP A 88 6.58 -18.53 28.01
N GLY A 89 7.43 -18.05 28.91
CA GLY A 89 7.40 -16.66 29.38
C GLY A 89 7.60 -15.67 28.22
N ALA A 90 8.49 -15.99 27.27
CA ALA A 90 8.73 -15.17 26.09
C ALA A 90 7.48 -15.06 25.19
N LEU A 91 6.68 -16.12 25.06
CA LEU A 91 5.41 -16.06 24.32
C LEU A 91 4.40 -15.11 25.00
N ILE A 92 4.25 -15.18 26.33
CA ILE A 92 3.32 -14.31 27.07
C ILE A 92 3.72 -12.84 26.85
N ARG A 93 5.01 -12.53 27.01
CA ARG A 93 5.56 -11.19 26.77
C ARG A 93 5.36 -10.75 25.32
N TYR A 94 5.57 -11.66 24.36
CA TYR A 94 5.36 -11.37 22.94
C TYR A 94 3.91 -10.98 22.64
N LEU A 95 2.96 -11.74 23.18
CA LEU A 95 1.53 -11.47 22.98
C LEU A 95 1.11 -10.14 23.60
N ILE A 96 1.57 -9.80 24.80
CA ILE A 96 1.26 -8.52 25.45
C ILE A 96 1.95 -7.35 24.73
N ASN A 97 3.27 -7.43 24.54
CA ASN A 97 4.09 -6.32 24.06
C ASN A 97 3.90 -6.02 22.58
N HIS A 98 3.45 -6.99 21.78
CA HIS A 98 3.28 -6.79 20.34
C HIS A 98 1.83 -6.96 19.92
N ILE A 99 1.23 -8.12 20.13
CA ILE A 99 -0.07 -8.43 19.53
C ILE A 99 -1.19 -7.60 20.18
N LEU A 100 -1.33 -7.67 21.50
CA LEU A 100 -2.36 -6.92 22.22
C LEU A 100 -2.11 -5.41 22.13
N PHE A 101 -0.85 -4.98 22.19
CA PHE A 101 -0.48 -3.58 22.05
C PHE A 101 -0.83 -3.03 20.66
N TRP A 102 -0.50 -3.72 19.57
CA TRP A 102 -0.83 -3.26 18.21
C TRP A 102 -2.33 -3.28 17.91
N LEU A 103 -3.08 -4.17 18.57
CA LEU A 103 -4.54 -4.16 18.53
C LEU A 103 -5.16 -3.03 19.38
N GLY A 104 -4.35 -2.31 20.16
CA GLY A 104 -4.80 -1.23 21.05
C GLY A 104 -5.53 -1.74 22.29
N LEU A 105 -5.38 -3.03 22.64
CA LEU A 105 -6.03 -3.66 23.80
C LEU A 105 -5.26 -3.41 25.10
N VAL A 106 -3.96 -3.12 25.00
CA VAL A 106 -3.12 -2.76 26.14
C VAL A 106 -2.30 -1.52 25.85
N ASP A 107 -2.03 -0.73 26.89
CA ASP A 107 -0.93 0.23 26.93
C ASP A 107 0.29 -0.41 27.58
N LEU A 108 1.49 0.02 27.19
CA LEU A 108 2.76 -0.48 27.71
C LEU A 108 3.46 0.59 28.56
N GLY A 109 3.94 0.18 29.73
CA GLY A 109 4.67 1.00 30.68
C GLY A 109 6.16 0.74 30.56
N LEU A 110 6.94 1.82 30.34
CA LEU A 110 8.39 1.78 30.24
C LEU A 110 9.00 2.56 31.41
N THR A 111 10.08 2.04 31.99
CA THR A 111 10.89 2.76 33.01
C THR A 111 11.96 3.64 32.38
N ALA A 112 12.31 3.41 31.11
CA ALA A 112 13.25 4.21 30.33
C ALA A 112 12.81 4.26 28.86
N ALA A 113 13.06 5.39 28.18
CA ALA A 113 12.56 5.65 26.82
C ALA A 113 12.99 4.63 25.75
N ALA A 114 14.10 3.91 25.96
CA ALA A 114 14.62 2.89 25.05
C ALA A 114 14.66 1.48 25.68
N GLY A 115 14.01 1.28 26.83
CA GLY A 115 13.98 -0.01 27.54
C GLY A 115 12.82 -0.91 27.10
N PRO A 116 12.85 -2.21 27.45
CA PRO A 116 11.70 -3.08 27.26
C PRO A 116 10.52 -2.64 28.16
N PRO A 117 9.27 -2.92 27.77
CA PRO A 117 8.12 -2.73 28.66
C PRO A 117 8.26 -3.55 29.94
N THR A 118 8.02 -2.91 31.09
CA THR A 118 8.04 -3.56 32.42
C THR A 118 6.65 -3.72 33.01
N ALA A 119 5.68 -2.97 32.50
CA ALA A 119 4.29 -2.99 32.93
C ALA A 119 3.33 -2.89 31.73
N PHE A 120 2.08 -3.25 31.95
CA PHE A 120 1.00 -3.03 31.00
C PHE A 120 -0.29 -2.68 31.75
N ARG A 121 -1.26 -2.08 31.05
CA ARG A 121 -2.65 -1.99 31.53
C ARG A 121 -3.61 -2.27 30.38
N LEU A 122 -4.80 -2.76 30.68
CA LEU A 122 -5.87 -2.85 29.68
C LEU A 122 -6.37 -1.46 29.33
N THR A 123 -6.57 -1.20 28.04
CA THR A 123 -7.28 0.00 27.58
C THR A 123 -8.79 -0.20 27.73
N GLU A 124 -9.58 0.86 27.57
CA GLU A 124 -11.04 0.75 27.49
C GLU A 124 -11.48 -0.26 26.41
N LEU A 125 -10.80 -0.25 25.25
CA LEU A 125 -11.03 -1.24 24.19
C LEU A 125 -10.66 -2.66 24.63
N GLY A 126 -9.54 -2.83 25.35
CA GLY A 126 -9.10 -4.10 25.92
C GLY A 126 -10.10 -4.68 26.90
N LEU A 127 -10.60 -3.85 27.82
CA LEU A 127 -11.63 -4.23 28.78
C LEU A 127 -12.92 -4.67 28.10
N SER A 128 -13.42 -3.89 27.14
CA SER A 128 -14.61 -4.27 26.37
C SER A 128 -14.40 -5.56 25.59
N PHE A 129 -13.24 -5.72 24.94
CA PHE A 129 -12.92 -6.92 24.17
C PHE A 129 -12.90 -8.18 25.03
N ILE A 130 -12.18 -8.15 26.17
CA ILE A 130 -12.06 -9.31 27.07
C ILE A 130 -13.41 -9.63 27.73
N SER A 131 -14.19 -8.60 28.08
CA SER A 131 -15.52 -8.76 28.68
C SER A 131 -16.60 -9.11 27.66
N ASN A 132 -16.25 -9.29 26.38
CA ASN A 132 -17.18 -9.50 25.28
C ASN A 132 -18.31 -8.46 25.21
N GLN A 133 -17.96 -7.20 25.50
CA GLN A 133 -18.81 -6.02 25.41
C GLN A 133 -18.56 -5.29 24.07
N PRO A 134 -19.53 -4.49 23.59
CA PRO A 134 -19.30 -3.68 22.39
C PRO A 134 -18.08 -2.77 22.58
N PRO A 135 -17.23 -2.59 21.55
CA PRO A 135 -16.07 -1.73 21.64
C PRO A 135 -16.52 -0.30 21.93
N PRO A 136 -15.75 0.46 22.73
CA PRO A 136 -16.07 1.85 22.98
C PRO A 136 -16.06 2.62 21.64
N PRO A 137 -16.90 3.66 21.49
CA PRO A 137 -16.88 4.50 20.30
C PRO A 137 -15.47 5.04 20.08
N LEU A 138 -14.92 4.86 18.88
CA LEU A 138 -13.65 5.48 18.53
C LEU A 138 -13.83 7.00 18.57
N ALA A 139 -13.36 7.66 19.64
CA ALA A 139 -13.43 9.10 19.84
C ALA A 139 -12.47 9.88 18.91
N ARG A 140 -12.26 9.42 17.68
CA ARG A 140 -11.45 10.13 16.69
C ARG A 140 -12.31 11.22 16.07
N LYS A 141 -12.04 12.48 16.45
CA LYS A 141 -12.56 13.63 15.72
C LYS A 141 -12.17 13.48 14.23
N PRO A 142 -13.12 13.54 13.29
CA PRO A 142 -12.81 13.40 11.87
C PRO A 142 -11.82 14.49 11.46
N GLN A 143 -10.69 14.08 10.88
CA GLN A 143 -9.71 15.00 10.32
C GLN A 143 -9.87 15.03 8.81
N PHE A 144 -10.19 16.21 8.28
CA PHE A 144 -10.45 16.42 6.86
C PHE A 144 -9.17 16.74 6.10
N ILE A 145 -9.14 16.36 4.83
CA ILE A 145 -8.09 16.75 3.89
C ILE A 145 -8.21 18.26 3.63
N ARG A 146 -7.07 18.96 3.54
CA ARG A 146 -7.05 20.38 3.17
C ARG A 146 -6.48 20.55 1.77
N ILE A 147 -7.20 21.25 0.91
CA ILE A 147 -6.79 21.48 -0.48
C ILE A 147 -6.45 22.95 -0.67
N THR A 148 -5.28 23.22 -1.21
CA THR A 148 -4.86 24.57 -1.55
C THR A 148 -5.30 24.94 -2.98
N PRO A 149 -5.40 26.23 -3.31
CA PRO A 149 -5.62 26.69 -4.69
C PRO A 149 -4.49 26.33 -5.67
N THR A 150 -3.36 25.82 -5.16
CA THR A 150 -2.21 25.30 -5.93
C THR A 150 -2.32 23.80 -6.22
N PHE A 151 -3.48 23.18 -5.99
CA PHE A 151 -3.74 21.75 -6.20
C PHE A 151 -2.92 20.83 -5.28
N GLN A 152 -2.50 21.31 -4.11
CA GLN A 152 -1.91 20.46 -3.08
C GLN A 152 -2.98 20.00 -2.11
N ALA A 153 -3.03 18.70 -1.86
CA ALA A 153 -3.89 18.09 -0.86
C ALA A 153 -3.03 17.65 0.34
N HIS A 154 -3.20 18.34 1.45
CA HIS A 154 -2.57 18.01 2.73
C HIS A 154 -3.46 17.05 3.50
N VAL A 155 -2.97 15.83 3.68
CA VAL A 155 -3.65 14.74 4.37
C VAL A 155 -3.08 14.63 5.79
N PRO A 156 -3.87 14.95 6.83
CA PRO A 156 -3.42 14.81 8.20
C PRO A 156 -3.34 13.34 8.63
N PRO A 157 -2.56 12.97 9.67
CA PRO A 157 -2.35 11.58 10.07
C PRO A 157 -3.63 10.86 10.51
N GLY A 158 -4.59 11.60 11.08
CA GLY A 158 -5.89 11.08 11.49
C GLY A 158 -6.95 11.09 10.39
N ALA A 159 -6.61 11.45 9.15
CA ALA A 159 -7.55 11.37 8.04
C ALA A 159 -7.98 9.93 7.78
N ASN A 160 -9.19 9.76 7.26
CA ASN A 160 -9.70 8.45 6.90
C ASN A 160 -8.78 7.79 5.84
N LEU A 161 -8.35 6.55 6.08
CA LEU A 161 -7.49 5.80 5.17
C LEU A 161 -8.15 5.55 3.81
N TYR A 162 -9.46 5.35 3.79
CA TYR A 162 -10.24 5.24 2.56
C TYR A 162 -10.16 6.53 1.76
N ASP A 163 -10.24 7.70 2.42
CA ASP A 163 -10.15 8.99 1.72
C ASP A 163 -8.75 9.22 1.15
N ARG A 164 -7.72 8.85 1.92
CA ARG A 164 -6.34 8.89 1.42
C ARG A 164 -6.14 7.98 0.21
N PHE A 165 -6.72 6.77 0.22
CA PHE A 165 -6.66 5.86 -0.91
C PHE A 165 -7.38 6.42 -2.14
N GLN A 166 -8.59 6.95 -1.97
CA GLN A 166 -9.36 7.55 -3.06
C GLN A 166 -8.64 8.76 -3.67
N LEU A 167 -8.04 9.62 -2.84
CA LEU A 167 -7.21 10.74 -3.33
C LEU A 167 -6.04 10.24 -4.19
N ALA A 168 -5.34 9.20 -3.75
CA ALA A 168 -4.18 8.66 -4.47
C ALA A 168 -4.53 8.09 -5.86
N ARG A 169 -5.81 7.87 -6.18
CA ARG A 169 -6.23 7.42 -7.52
C ARG A 169 -6.10 8.53 -8.58
N PHE A 170 -6.17 9.79 -8.19
CA PHE A 170 -6.14 10.94 -9.10
C PHE A 170 -5.21 12.07 -8.61
N ALA A 171 -4.31 11.78 -7.68
CA ALA A 171 -3.27 12.68 -7.19
C ALA A 171 -1.95 11.92 -7.02
N GLU A 172 -0.83 12.62 -7.17
CA GLU A 172 0.52 12.08 -7.02
C GLU A 172 1.07 12.38 -5.62
N LEU A 173 1.81 11.44 -5.04
CA LEU A 173 2.49 11.67 -3.76
C LEU A 173 3.64 12.67 -3.99
N GLU A 174 3.57 13.82 -3.35
CA GLU A 174 4.60 14.87 -3.45
C GLU A 174 5.57 14.78 -2.27
N GLN A 175 5.05 14.64 -1.05
CA GLN A 175 5.87 14.58 0.16
C GLN A 175 5.25 13.67 1.22
N ARG A 176 6.09 12.93 1.95
CA ARG A 176 5.69 12.07 3.06
C ARG A 176 6.55 12.34 4.30
N GLU A 177 5.97 13.01 5.27
CA GLU A 177 6.57 13.24 6.60
C GLU A 177 5.78 12.47 7.67
N ALA A 178 6.36 12.30 8.86
CA ALA A 178 5.74 11.53 9.96
C ALA A 178 4.36 12.06 10.36
N GLN A 179 4.13 13.38 10.24
CA GLN A 179 2.90 14.05 10.70
C GLN A 179 2.09 14.69 9.56
N ARG A 180 2.52 14.57 8.30
CA ARG A 180 1.80 15.15 7.16
C ARG A 180 2.17 14.46 5.86
N VAL A 181 1.15 14.13 5.06
CA VAL A 181 1.35 13.63 3.70
C VAL A 181 0.77 14.63 2.73
N THR A 182 1.55 15.07 1.75
CA THR A 182 1.11 16.01 0.73
C THR A 182 1.00 15.29 -0.61
N TYR A 183 -0.15 15.42 -1.25
CA TYR A 183 -0.39 14.97 -2.62
C TYR A 183 -0.55 16.18 -3.54
N ARG A 184 -0.19 16.02 -4.81
CA ARG A 184 -0.40 17.01 -5.87
C ARG A 184 -1.40 16.47 -6.88
N ILE A 185 -2.45 17.25 -7.16
CA ILE A 185 -3.40 16.95 -8.23
C ILE A 185 -2.87 17.62 -9.52
N THR A 186 -2.52 16.82 -10.51
CA THR A 186 -2.02 17.28 -11.82
C THR A 186 -2.96 16.85 -12.94
N GLN A 187 -2.91 17.54 -14.09
CA GLN A 187 -3.66 17.13 -15.28
C GLN A 187 -3.34 15.69 -15.70
N ALA A 188 -2.07 15.28 -15.58
CA ALA A 188 -1.64 13.92 -15.89
C ALA A 188 -2.28 12.89 -14.94
N SER A 189 -2.27 13.16 -13.63
CA SER A 189 -2.89 12.28 -12.62
C SER A 189 -4.40 12.14 -12.79
N VAL A 190 -5.09 13.23 -13.12
CA VAL A 190 -6.53 13.24 -13.41
C VAL A 190 -6.82 12.50 -14.72
N GLY A 191 -6.00 12.72 -15.75
CA GLY A 191 -6.10 11.99 -17.02
C GLY A 191 -5.93 10.47 -16.87
N ARG A 192 -5.04 10.02 -15.97
CA ARG A 192 -4.91 8.59 -15.62
C ARG A 192 -6.19 8.07 -14.96
N ALA A 193 -6.71 8.80 -13.98
CA ALA A 193 -7.91 8.39 -13.26
C ALA A 193 -9.14 8.29 -14.17
N LEU A 194 -9.30 9.25 -15.08
CA LEU A 194 -10.38 9.24 -16.07
C LEU A 194 -10.29 8.04 -17.03
N ARG A 195 -9.08 7.67 -17.51
CA ARG A 195 -8.89 6.44 -18.32
C ARG A 195 -9.28 5.16 -17.57
N ASN A 196 -9.19 5.19 -16.24
CA ASN A 196 -9.61 4.09 -15.37
C ASN A 196 -11.08 4.20 -14.94
N GLY A 197 -11.89 4.98 -15.65
CA GLY A 197 -13.34 5.10 -15.43
C GLY A 197 -13.76 5.99 -14.26
N VAL A 198 -12.84 6.77 -13.66
CA VAL A 198 -13.19 7.72 -12.59
C VAL A 198 -13.55 9.07 -13.21
N THR A 199 -14.81 9.50 -13.08
CA THR A 199 -15.27 10.75 -13.72
C THR A 199 -14.83 11.99 -12.94
N ALA A 200 -14.76 13.14 -13.61
CA ALA A 200 -14.44 14.41 -12.96
C ALA A 200 -15.45 14.78 -11.86
N ASP A 201 -16.74 14.49 -12.06
CA ASP A 201 -17.77 14.74 -11.05
C ASP A 201 -17.62 13.83 -9.83
N GLN A 202 -17.19 12.57 -10.01
CA GLN A 202 -16.85 11.70 -8.88
C GLN A 202 -15.66 12.24 -8.08
N MET A 203 -14.63 12.75 -8.75
CA MET A 203 -13.49 13.39 -8.07
C MET A 203 -13.94 14.61 -7.27
N VAL A 204 -14.76 15.48 -7.87
CA VAL A 204 -15.30 16.68 -7.21
C VAL A 204 -16.17 16.31 -6.00
N ALA A 205 -17.07 15.35 -6.14
CA ALA A 205 -17.91 14.88 -5.03
C ALA A 205 -17.07 14.28 -3.89
N PHE A 206 -16.03 13.51 -4.23
CA PHE A 206 -15.06 13.01 -3.28
C PHE A 206 -14.34 14.13 -2.54
N LEU A 207 -13.82 15.14 -3.25
CA LEU A 207 -13.12 16.28 -2.63
C LEU A 207 -14.06 17.06 -1.71
N GLY A 208 -15.31 17.30 -2.11
CA GLY A 208 -16.33 17.93 -1.28
C GLY A 208 -16.48 17.21 0.06
N ARG A 209 -16.76 15.91 0.05
CA ARG A 209 -16.87 15.11 1.29
C ARG A 209 -15.56 15.10 2.10
N ALA A 210 -14.43 14.81 1.46
CA ALA A 210 -13.15 14.61 2.14
C ALA A 210 -12.56 15.90 2.75
N THR A 211 -12.98 17.07 2.26
CA THR A 211 -12.58 18.39 2.76
C THR A 211 -13.64 19.07 3.61
N ASN A 212 -14.76 18.39 3.93
CA ASN A 212 -15.92 19.01 4.58
C ASN A 212 -16.43 20.26 3.82
N ASN A 213 -16.55 20.13 2.50
CA ASN A 213 -16.95 21.16 1.54
C ASN A 213 -16.02 22.39 1.49
N GLN A 214 -14.77 22.25 1.91
CA GLN A 214 -13.76 23.32 1.86
C GLN A 214 -12.82 23.22 0.65
N THR A 215 -13.25 22.56 -0.43
CA THR A 215 -12.48 22.49 -1.67
C THR A 215 -12.52 23.84 -2.39
N PRO A 216 -11.37 24.44 -2.76
CA PRO A 216 -11.34 25.70 -3.49
C PRO A 216 -12.07 25.60 -4.85
N LEU A 217 -12.89 26.61 -5.18
CA LEU A 217 -13.67 26.65 -6.42
C LEU A 217 -12.81 26.46 -7.67
N LYS A 218 -11.63 27.10 -7.71
CA LYS A 218 -10.65 26.96 -8.78
C LYS A 218 -10.29 25.49 -9.07
N VAL A 219 -10.14 24.67 -8.02
CA VAL A 219 -9.81 23.26 -8.16
C VAL A 219 -10.98 22.49 -8.78
N VAL A 220 -12.20 22.77 -8.32
CA VAL A 220 -13.44 22.15 -8.85
C VAL A 220 -13.62 22.46 -10.34
N GLU A 221 -13.52 23.72 -10.73
CA GLU A 221 -13.68 24.16 -12.12
C GLU A 221 -12.60 23.56 -13.03
N THR A 222 -11.36 23.51 -12.55
CA THR A 222 -10.24 22.95 -13.32
C THR A 222 -10.38 21.44 -13.51
N LEU A 223 -10.81 20.70 -12.48
CA LEU A 223 -11.09 19.26 -12.60
C LEU A 223 -12.18 18.97 -13.64
N ARG A 224 -13.28 19.73 -13.61
CA ARG A 224 -14.34 19.62 -14.62
C ARG A 224 -13.83 19.95 -16.03
N THR A 225 -12.96 20.95 -16.15
CA THR A 225 -12.35 21.33 -17.43
C THR A 225 -11.44 20.22 -17.96
N TRP A 226 -10.61 19.61 -17.11
CA TRP A 226 -9.79 18.47 -17.51
C TRP A 226 -10.63 17.25 -17.89
N GLY A 227 -11.75 17.00 -17.20
CA GLY A 227 -12.71 15.97 -17.58
C GLY A 227 -13.31 16.18 -18.98
N LYS A 228 -13.73 17.42 -19.30
CA LYS A 228 -14.29 17.75 -20.63
C LYS A 228 -13.27 17.69 -21.77
N ARG A 229 -12.00 18.00 -21.48
CA ARG A 229 -10.92 18.08 -22.49
C ARG A 229 -10.16 16.76 -22.66
N GLN A 230 -10.51 15.72 -21.93
CA GLN A 230 -9.84 14.45 -22.08
C GLN A 230 -10.19 13.83 -23.44
N GLY A 231 -9.16 13.48 -24.23
CA GLY A 231 -9.35 12.88 -25.55
C GLY A 231 -9.70 13.87 -26.66
N THR A 232 -9.70 15.18 -26.40
CA THR A 232 -9.98 16.20 -27.43
C THR A 232 -8.79 16.52 -28.33
N ALA A 233 -7.59 16.05 -27.97
CA ALA A 233 -6.39 16.17 -28.79
C ALA A 233 -5.39 15.06 -28.42
N TYR A 234 -4.69 14.54 -29.41
CA TYR A 234 -3.55 13.65 -29.25
C TYR A 234 -2.37 14.24 -30.01
N LEU A 235 -1.16 14.03 -29.48
CA LEU A 235 0.09 14.37 -30.14
C LEU A 235 0.77 13.06 -30.52
N GLU A 236 1.10 12.93 -31.80
CA GLU A 236 1.79 11.76 -32.34
C GLU A 236 3.03 12.23 -33.10
N ARG A 237 4.13 11.48 -32.97
CA ARG A 237 5.34 11.74 -33.75
C ARG A 237 5.25 10.89 -35.01
N VAL A 238 5.16 11.57 -36.15
CA VAL A 238 4.96 10.93 -37.46
C VAL A 238 6.07 11.31 -38.43
N THR A 239 6.40 10.40 -39.35
CA THR A 239 7.25 10.70 -40.51
C THR A 239 6.36 11.07 -41.69
N LEU A 240 6.67 12.18 -42.36
CA LEU A 240 5.93 12.64 -43.53
C LEU A 240 6.70 12.25 -44.80
N LEU A 241 6.05 11.51 -45.68
CA LEU A 241 6.54 11.30 -47.05
C LEU A 241 5.91 12.35 -47.96
N ARG A 242 6.74 13.23 -48.53
CA ARG A 242 6.32 14.24 -49.49
C ARG A 242 6.84 13.92 -50.88
N LEU A 243 5.94 13.92 -51.85
CA LEU A 243 6.24 13.65 -53.25
C LEU A 243 6.18 14.95 -54.06
N LYS A 244 6.93 15.03 -55.15
CA LYS A 244 6.96 16.24 -56.00
C LYS A 244 5.65 16.45 -56.78
N GLU A 245 4.93 15.38 -57.08
CA GLU A 245 3.74 15.41 -57.93
C GLU A 245 2.66 14.46 -57.38
N GLU A 246 1.40 14.84 -57.53
CA GLU A 246 0.23 14.07 -57.06
C GLU A 246 0.08 12.71 -57.77
N ARG A 247 0.52 12.62 -59.03
CA ARG A 247 0.52 11.35 -59.78
C ARG A 247 1.38 10.28 -59.09
N HIS A 248 2.51 10.66 -58.49
CA HIS A 248 3.38 9.73 -57.78
C HIS A 248 2.74 9.25 -56.46
N LEU A 249 1.96 10.12 -55.79
CA LEU A 249 1.23 9.73 -54.59
C LEU A 249 0.15 8.71 -54.92
N THR A 250 -0.54 8.91 -56.04
CA THR A 250 -1.56 7.98 -56.54
C THR A 250 -0.95 6.62 -56.88
N GLU A 251 0.19 6.61 -57.57
CA GLU A 251 0.92 5.40 -57.95
C GLU A 251 1.42 4.62 -56.72
N ILE A 252 2.05 5.32 -55.76
CA ILE A 252 2.54 4.73 -54.51
C ILE A 252 1.39 4.20 -53.64
N SER A 253 0.26 4.92 -53.57
CA SER A 253 -0.91 4.51 -52.78
C SER A 253 -1.63 3.29 -53.38
N GLN A 254 -1.57 3.11 -54.70
CA GLN A 254 -2.16 1.96 -55.41
C GLN A 254 -1.24 0.74 -55.41
N ASN A 255 0.05 0.91 -55.15
CA ASN A 255 1.01 -0.18 -55.09
C ASN A 255 0.78 -1.04 -53.81
N PRO A 256 0.49 -2.36 -53.96
CA PRO A 256 0.21 -3.24 -52.82
C PRO A 256 1.34 -3.31 -51.78
N ALA A 257 2.60 -3.16 -52.21
CA ALA A 257 3.76 -3.22 -51.32
C ALA A 257 3.85 -2.01 -50.37
N PHE A 258 3.33 -0.85 -50.79
CA PHE A 258 3.29 0.37 -49.99
C PHE A 258 2.01 0.48 -49.14
N LYS A 259 0.90 -0.08 -49.61
CA LYS A 259 -0.42 0.04 -48.96
C LYS A 259 -0.46 -0.43 -47.50
N SER A 260 0.32 -1.44 -47.13
CA SER A 260 0.43 -1.93 -45.75
C SER A 260 1.41 -1.15 -44.88
N LEU A 261 2.25 -0.32 -45.49
CA LEU A 261 3.34 0.40 -44.83
C LEU A 261 3.04 1.89 -44.63
N LEU A 262 2.07 2.44 -45.37
CA LEU A 262 1.68 3.85 -45.36
C LEU A 262 0.48 4.08 -44.43
N GLY A 263 0.42 5.31 -43.89
CA GLY A 263 -0.67 5.78 -43.05
C GLY A 263 -1.67 6.65 -43.82
N GLU A 264 -2.31 7.57 -43.10
CA GLU A 264 -3.31 8.48 -43.65
C GLU A 264 -2.70 9.50 -44.64
N VAL A 265 -3.45 9.81 -45.70
CA VAL A 265 -3.10 10.87 -46.67
C VAL A 265 -3.52 12.21 -46.10
N ILE A 266 -2.56 13.12 -45.89
CA ILE A 266 -2.82 14.45 -45.31
C ILE A 266 -3.04 15.50 -46.41
N GLY A 267 -2.60 15.23 -47.65
CA GLY A 267 -2.81 16.13 -48.77
C GLY A 267 -2.44 15.52 -50.12
N PRO A 268 -2.58 16.27 -51.22
CA PRO A 268 -2.43 15.75 -52.59
C PRO A 268 -1.03 15.21 -52.90
N THR A 269 -0.02 15.60 -52.13
CA THR A 269 1.38 15.16 -52.29
C THR A 269 2.01 14.65 -51.01
N THR A 270 1.25 14.52 -49.92
CA THR A 270 1.80 14.20 -48.59
C THR A 270 1.02 13.08 -47.92
N ILE A 271 1.75 12.05 -47.50
CA ILE A 271 1.21 10.89 -46.79
C ILE A 271 2.00 10.62 -45.50
N LEU A 272 1.31 10.15 -44.47
CA LEU A 272 1.94 9.69 -43.23
C LEU A 272 2.65 8.35 -43.43
N VAL A 273 3.78 8.21 -42.75
CA VAL A 273 4.49 6.94 -42.59
C VAL A 273 4.58 6.65 -41.09
N PRO A 274 4.02 5.52 -40.61
CA PRO A 274 4.21 5.05 -39.25
C PRO A 274 5.70 4.92 -38.94
N SER A 275 6.12 5.32 -37.74
CA SER A 275 7.55 5.40 -37.38
C SER A 275 8.25 4.04 -37.48
N GLU A 276 7.53 2.95 -37.23
CA GLU A 276 7.98 1.56 -37.36
C GLU A 276 8.27 1.15 -38.82
N ASN A 277 7.60 1.79 -39.80
CA ASN A 277 7.67 1.44 -41.21
C ASN A 277 8.62 2.33 -42.00
N THR A 278 9.17 3.39 -41.39
CA THR A 278 10.03 4.38 -42.06
C THR A 278 11.20 3.76 -42.81
N LEU A 279 11.89 2.79 -42.20
CA LEU A 279 13.03 2.11 -42.85
C LEU A 279 12.60 1.23 -44.03
N ALA A 280 11.46 0.54 -43.90
CA ALA A 280 10.93 -0.33 -44.95
C ALA A 280 10.45 0.50 -46.16
N VAL A 281 9.70 1.58 -45.91
CA VAL A 281 9.25 2.53 -46.93
C VAL A 281 10.46 3.16 -47.63
N ARG A 282 11.50 3.55 -46.90
CA ARG A 282 12.73 4.12 -47.49
C ARG A 282 13.41 3.15 -48.45
N ARG A 283 13.58 1.88 -48.07
CA ARG A 283 14.18 0.85 -48.94
C ARG A 283 13.37 0.67 -50.23
N LEU A 284 12.05 0.57 -50.09
CA LEU A 284 11.16 0.37 -51.23
C LEU A 284 11.16 1.58 -52.20
N LEU A 285 11.26 2.80 -51.67
CA LEU A 285 11.42 4.01 -52.47
C LEU A 285 12.76 4.07 -53.22
N LEU A 286 13.85 3.56 -52.62
CA LEU A 286 15.15 3.45 -53.29
C LEU A 286 15.13 2.39 -54.39
N GLU A 287 14.55 1.20 -54.12
CA GLU A 287 14.43 0.10 -55.09
C GLU A 287 13.62 0.51 -56.33
N LEU A 288 12.57 1.32 -56.14
CA LEU A 288 11.70 1.78 -57.22
C LEU A 288 12.17 3.12 -57.84
N GLY A 289 13.29 3.67 -57.40
CA GLY A 289 13.91 4.87 -57.99
C GLY A 289 13.22 6.20 -57.65
N TYR A 290 12.35 6.24 -56.64
CA TYR A 290 11.69 7.48 -56.18
C TYR A 290 12.58 8.33 -55.26
N LEU A 291 13.64 7.75 -54.68
CA LEU A 291 14.65 8.44 -53.88
C LEU A 291 16.04 8.23 -54.46
N SER A 292 16.88 9.26 -54.43
CA SER A 292 18.32 9.15 -54.65
C SER A 292 19.04 9.07 -53.29
N GLU A 293 20.14 8.31 -53.19
CA GLU A 293 20.96 8.25 -51.96
C GLU A 293 21.46 9.63 -51.49
N SER A 294 21.43 10.63 -52.38
CA SER A 294 21.81 12.02 -52.11
C SER A 294 20.73 12.91 -51.49
N ASP A 295 19.47 12.47 -51.41
CA ASP A 295 18.33 13.28 -50.95
C ASP A 295 18.05 13.16 -49.44
N ASP A 296 19.02 12.68 -48.65
CA ASP A 296 18.88 12.45 -47.20
C ASP A 296 19.05 13.76 -46.40
N PRO A 297 18.00 14.34 -45.79
CA PRO A 297 18.16 15.45 -44.88
C PRO A 297 18.49 14.88 -43.49
N HIS A 298 19.77 14.60 -43.29
CA HIS A 298 20.46 14.21 -42.04
C HIS A 298 20.29 12.78 -41.50
N PRO A 299 21.42 12.06 -41.24
CA PRO A 299 21.46 10.97 -40.29
C PRO A 299 21.60 11.56 -38.88
N SER A 300 20.66 11.25 -37.98
CA SER A 300 20.79 11.42 -36.53
C SER A 300 19.98 10.35 -35.82
#